data_AF-A0AAU5WN87-F1
#
_entry.id   AF-A0AAU5WN87-F1
#
_cell.length_a   1.000
_cell.length_b   1.000
_cell.length_c   1.000
_cell.angle_alpha   90.00
_cell.angle_beta   90.00
_cell.angle_gamma   90.00
#
_symmetry.space_group_name_H-M   'P 1'
#
loop_
_entity.id
_entity.type
_entity.pdbx_description
1 polymer ?
#
loop_
_entity_poly.entity_id
_entity_poly.type
_entity_poly.pdbx_seq_one_letter_code
_entity_poly.pdbx_strand_id
1 'polypeptide(L)'
;MRHGQTEWNVEGRFQGTTDIPLDSVGIEQAARAARLLAALRPTEIISSPMQRAATTAQALADATGLTVTCDSDLIERSGGAWEGLTNHEIRIRYPDEHASWQPPGGETGEQVAKRFSAALERALERIPDGGLLVVVSHGAAIRIGMLHWLGFPEELWSQRAGSIRPRSWSAGWSLLRIVWRSSRRPGWLRLGRAVISRSVGLSNGCWSVLEEGCKGWRLVEHNAGISLPEPARSDDRTESNA
;
A
#
# COMPACT_ATOMS: atom_id res chain seq x y z
N MET A 1 -4.83 -1.51 4.10
CA MET A 1 -4.00 -1.17 5.27
C MET A 1 -2.69 -1.94 5.19
N ARG A 2 -1.55 -1.27 5.35
CA ARG A 2 -0.24 -1.92 5.46
C ARG A 2 -0.05 -2.45 6.88
N HIS A 3 0.60 -3.60 7.02
CA HIS A 3 1.02 -4.14 8.32
C HIS A 3 1.83 -3.12 9.15
N GLY A 4 1.87 -3.32 10.47
CA GLY A 4 2.72 -2.55 11.39
C GLY A 4 4.23 -2.80 11.17
N GLN A 5 5.07 -2.05 11.88
CA GLN A 5 6.52 -2.15 11.79
C GLN A 5 7.05 -3.56 12.15
N THR A 6 8.10 -3.96 11.46
CA THR A 6 8.93 -5.14 11.78
C THR A 6 10.38 -4.71 11.97
N GLU A 7 11.22 -5.55 12.57
CA GLU A 7 12.65 -5.29 12.71
C GLU A 7 13.32 -5.01 11.35
N TRP A 8 12.91 -5.71 10.29
CA TRP A 8 13.45 -5.49 8.95
C TRP A 8 13.02 -4.16 8.34
N ASN A 9 11.90 -3.57 8.76
CA ASN A 9 11.59 -2.19 8.39
C ASN A 9 12.55 -1.21 9.06
N VAL A 10 12.91 -1.42 10.33
CA VAL A 10 13.87 -0.57 11.04
C VAL A 10 15.26 -0.67 10.42
N GLU A 11 15.66 -1.87 10.01
CA GLU A 11 16.95 -2.14 9.38
C GLU A 11 17.00 -1.75 7.89
N GLY A 12 15.87 -1.42 7.27
CA GLY A 12 15.78 -1.12 5.84
C GLY A 12 16.11 -2.32 4.94
N ARG A 13 15.70 -3.52 5.38
CA ARG A 13 15.86 -4.77 4.62
C ARG A 13 14.63 -5.05 3.76
N PHE A 14 14.87 -5.56 2.56
CA PHE A 14 13.80 -6.03 1.69
C PHE A 14 13.18 -7.29 2.29
N GLN A 15 11.88 -7.24 2.64
CA GLN A 15 11.20 -8.37 3.28
C GLN A 15 10.69 -9.40 2.29
N GLY A 16 10.00 -8.97 1.24
CA GLY A 16 9.35 -9.88 0.30
C GLY A 16 8.45 -10.90 1.01
N THR A 17 8.57 -12.18 0.63
CA THR A 17 7.79 -13.28 1.20
C THR A 17 8.41 -13.91 2.44
N THR A 18 9.58 -13.43 2.91
CA THR A 18 10.12 -13.79 4.21
C THR A 18 9.18 -13.33 5.33
N ASP A 19 8.81 -14.24 6.23
CA ASP A 19 7.76 -14.01 7.23
C ASP A 19 8.33 -13.50 8.57
N ILE A 20 8.66 -12.21 8.58
CA ILE A 20 9.11 -11.51 9.79
C ILE A 20 7.90 -11.02 10.60
N PRO A 21 7.83 -11.30 11.92
CA PRO A 21 6.75 -10.82 12.78
C PRO A 21 6.82 -9.31 13.02
N LEU A 22 5.73 -8.74 13.56
CA LEU A 22 5.73 -7.36 14.05
C LEU A 22 6.67 -7.21 15.25
N ASP A 23 7.33 -6.07 15.35
CA ASP A 23 7.98 -5.65 16.60
C ASP A 23 6.97 -4.99 17.55
N SER A 24 7.43 -4.59 18.74
CA SER A 24 6.56 -3.94 19.74
C SER A 24 5.91 -2.65 19.22
N VAL A 25 6.60 -1.87 18.38
CA VAL A 25 6.05 -0.66 17.77
C VAL A 25 4.98 -1.02 16.76
N GLY A 26 5.20 -2.06 15.95
CA GLY A 26 4.23 -2.59 15.00
C GLY A 26 2.95 -3.08 15.65
N ILE A 27 3.05 -3.74 16.82
CA ILE A 27 1.89 -4.14 17.62
C ILE A 27 1.08 -2.92 18.08
N GLU A 28 1.74 -1.87 18.58
CA GLU A 28 1.07 -0.63 18.95
C GLU A 28 0.42 0.08 17.75
N GLN A 29 1.11 0.12 16.61
CA GLN A 29 0.58 0.67 15.36
C GLN A 29 -0.70 -0.06 14.93
N ALA A 30 -0.67 -1.40 14.93
CA ALA A 30 -1.83 -2.24 14.62
C ALA A 30 -3.01 -1.95 15.55
N ALA A 31 -2.79 -1.96 16.86
CA ALA A 31 -3.85 -1.70 17.85
C ALA A 31 -4.45 -0.30 17.75
N ARG A 32 -3.66 0.71 17.34
CA ARG A 32 -4.14 2.07 17.14
C ARG A 32 -4.94 2.21 15.84
N ALA A 33 -4.41 1.70 14.73
CA ALA A 33 -5.10 1.72 13.46
C ALA A 33 -6.41 0.93 13.50
N ALA A 34 -6.43 -0.22 14.20
CA ALA A 34 -7.62 -1.00 14.46
C ALA A 34 -8.75 -0.18 15.08
N ARG A 35 -8.47 0.62 16.11
CA ARG A 35 -9.47 1.49 16.75
C ARG A 35 -10.05 2.54 15.80
N LEU A 36 -9.20 3.14 14.96
CA LEU A 36 -9.65 4.15 14.00
C LEU A 36 -10.49 3.53 12.86
N LEU A 37 -10.05 2.39 12.33
CA LEU A 37 -10.75 1.69 11.27
C LEU A 37 -12.06 1.04 11.76
N ALA A 38 -12.11 0.57 13.00
CA ALA A 38 -13.33 0.05 13.60
C ALA A 38 -14.45 1.10 13.65
N ALA A 39 -14.12 2.38 13.85
CA ALA A 39 -15.08 3.49 13.84
C ALA A 39 -15.74 3.69 12.46
N LEU A 40 -15.11 3.21 11.38
CA LEU A 40 -15.70 3.22 10.03
C LEU A 40 -16.71 2.09 9.82
N ARG A 41 -16.90 1.21 10.80
CA ARG A 41 -17.83 0.08 10.78
C ARG A 41 -17.62 -0.81 9.54
N PRO A 42 -16.43 -1.43 9.41
CA PRO A 42 -16.19 -2.39 8.34
C PRO A 42 -17.20 -3.52 8.40
N THR A 43 -17.48 -4.13 7.25
CA THR A 43 -18.37 -5.28 7.11
C THR A 43 -17.61 -6.58 6.84
N GLU A 44 -16.38 -6.47 6.34
CA GLU A 44 -15.53 -7.61 5.97
C GLU A 44 -14.06 -7.26 6.19
N ILE A 45 -13.28 -8.24 6.64
CA ILE A 45 -11.83 -8.11 6.81
C ILE A 45 -11.15 -9.26 6.07
N ILE A 46 -10.29 -8.92 5.11
CA ILE A 46 -9.40 -9.88 4.48
C ILE A 46 -7.94 -9.55 4.79
N SER A 47 -7.10 -10.58 4.88
CA SER A 47 -5.68 -10.40 5.20
C SER A 47 -4.79 -11.31 4.39
N SER A 48 -3.58 -10.84 4.11
CA SER A 48 -2.46 -11.74 3.83
C SER A 48 -2.24 -12.71 5.00
N PRO A 49 -1.89 -13.99 4.73
CA PRO A 49 -1.61 -14.97 5.77
C PRO A 49 -0.28 -14.76 6.50
N MET A 50 0.60 -13.88 5.99
CA MET A 50 1.89 -13.60 6.61
C MET A 50 1.71 -13.01 8.02
N GLN A 51 2.50 -13.46 9.00
CA GLN A 51 2.31 -13.17 10.42
C GLN A 51 2.16 -11.68 10.71
N ARG A 52 2.96 -10.82 10.07
CA ARG A 52 2.88 -9.36 10.25
C ARG A 52 1.53 -8.77 9.83
N ALA A 53 0.97 -9.25 8.72
CA ALA A 53 -0.33 -8.80 8.23
C ALA A 53 -1.46 -9.43 9.04
N ALA A 54 -1.38 -10.74 9.30
CA ALA A 54 -2.36 -11.47 10.10
C ALA A 54 -2.51 -10.88 11.51
N THR A 55 -1.39 -10.59 12.19
CA THR A 55 -1.40 -9.95 13.52
C THR A 55 -2.03 -8.55 13.45
N THR A 56 -1.74 -7.80 12.38
CA THR A 56 -2.34 -6.48 12.17
C THR A 56 -3.86 -6.58 11.94
N ALA A 57 -4.31 -7.55 11.15
CA ALA A 57 -5.72 -7.80 10.89
C ALA A 57 -6.46 -8.30 12.14
N GLN A 58 -5.82 -9.13 12.95
CA GLN A 58 -6.39 -9.64 14.20
C GLN A 58 -6.73 -8.50 15.17
N ALA A 59 -5.86 -7.49 15.28
CA ALA A 59 -6.17 -6.32 16.11
C ALA A 59 -7.47 -5.61 15.67
N LEU A 60 -7.75 -5.55 14.37
CA LEU A 60 -9.00 -4.99 13.84
C LEU A 60 -10.20 -5.92 14.07
N ALA A 61 -10.00 -7.23 13.90
CA ALA A 61 -11.02 -8.23 14.20
C ALA A 61 -11.45 -8.16 15.68
N ASP A 62 -10.49 -8.09 16.60
CA ASP A 62 -10.75 -7.95 18.04
C ASP A 62 -11.53 -6.67 18.36
N ALA A 63 -11.23 -5.57 17.66
CA ALA A 63 -11.91 -4.27 17.84
C ALA A 63 -13.32 -4.21 17.24
N THR A 64 -13.64 -5.07 16.28
CA THR A 64 -14.90 -5.03 15.51
C THR A 64 -15.82 -6.22 15.79
N GLY A 65 -15.29 -7.32 16.32
CA GLY A 65 -15.97 -8.61 16.46
C GLY A 65 -16.11 -9.39 15.15
N LEU A 66 -15.48 -8.93 14.05
CA LEU A 66 -15.50 -9.62 12.76
C LEU A 66 -14.47 -10.75 12.71
N THR A 67 -14.68 -11.70 11.79
CA THR A 67 -13.69 -12.72 11.44
C THR A 67 -12.76 -12.22 10.34
N VAL A 68 -11.49 -12.64 10.36
CA VAL A 68 -10.55 -12.37 9.26
C VAL A 68 -10.56 -13.52 8.26
N THR A 69 -10.81 -13.21 6.99
CA THR A 69 -10.60 -14.17 5.89
C THR A 69 -9.19 -14.03 5.35
N CYS A 70 -8.36 -15.07 5.48
CA CYS A 70 -7.01 -15.07 4.92
C CYS A 70 -7.03 -15.42 3.43
N ASP A 71 -6.28 -14.67 2.62
CA ASP A 71 -6.12 -14.93 1.18
C ASP A 71 -4.63 -14.86 0.79
N SER A 72 -4.11 -15.95 0.22
CA SER A 72 -2.70 -16.07 -0.19
C SER A 72 -2.32 -15.11 -1.31
N ASP A 73 -3.29 -14.62 -2.09
CA ASP A 73 -3.01 -13.66 -3.16
C ASP A 73 -2.73 -12.25 -2.64
N LEU A 74 -2.88 -12.02 -1.32
CA LEU A 74 -2.56 -10.74 -0.65
C LEU A 74 -1.14 -10.68 -0.08
N ILE A 75 -0.30 -11.70 -0.25
CA ILE A 75 1.11 -11.69 0.22
C ILE A 75 1.93 -10.55 -0.43
N GLU A 76 3.06 -10.20 0.18
CA GLU A 76 3.95 -9.18 -0.39
C GLU A 76 4.53 -9.66 -1.73
N ARG A 77 4.96 -8.71 -2.57
CA ARG A 77 5.76 -9.00 -3.77
C ARG A 77 6.98 -9.86 -3.38
N SER A 78 7.14 -11.01 -4.01
CA SER A 78 8.36 -11.82 -3.86
C SER A 78 9.60 -11.00 -4.21
N GLY A 79 10.53 -10.91 -3.26
CA GLY A 79 11.79 -10.19 -3.41
C GLY A 79 12.90 -11.04 -4.01
N GLY A 80 12.69 -12.35 -4.17
CA GLY A 80 13.69 -13.28 -4.70
C GLY A 80 15.04 -13.10 -4.00
N ALA A 81 16.10 -12.90 -4.79
CA ALA A 81 17.46 -12.73 -4.27
C ALA A 81 17.68 -11.46 -3.42
N TRP A 82 16.73 -10.52 -3.37
CA TRP A 82 16.86 -9.30 -2.56
C TRP A 82 16.43 -9.50 -1.11
N GLU A 83 15.69 -10.55 -0.79
CA GLU A 83 15.15 -10.74 0.55
C GLU A 83 16.26 -10.82 1.60
N GLY A 84 16.09 -10.05 2.68
CA GLY A 84 17.08 -9.90 3.76
C GLY A 84 18.21 -8.93 3.45
N LEU A 85 18.35 -8.43 2.22
CA LEU A 85 19.36 -7.43 1.88
C LEU A 85 18.86 -6.02 2.14
N THR A 86 19.77 -5.17 2.58
CA THR A 86 19.55 -3.72 2.58
C THR A 86 19.63 -3.17 1.16
N ASN A 87 19.04 -2.00 0.93
CA ASN A 87 19.13 -1.33 -0.36
C ASN A 87 20.58 -1.05 -0.80
N HIS A 88 21.46 -0.74 0.15
CA HIS A 88 22.89 -0.56 -0.12
C HIS A 88 23.53 -1.83 -0.66
N GLU A 89 23.26 -2.97 -0.03
CA GLU A 89 23.77 -4.27 -0.48
C GLU A 89 23.18 -4.67 -1.83
N ILE A 90 21.88 -4.43 -2.05
CA ILE A 90 21.22 -4.70 -3.34
C ILE A 90 21.89 -3.91 -4.46
N ARG A 91 22.12 -2.61 -4.26
CA ARG A 91 22.77 -1.75 -5.26
C ARG A 91 24.19 -2.19 -5.62
N ILE A 92 24.91 -2.79 -4.67
CA ILE A 92 26.28 -3.30 -4.88
C ILE A 92 26.26 -4.66 -5.57
N ARG A 93 25.39 -5.58 -5.12
CA ARG A 93 25.38 -6.98 -5.57
C ARG A 93 24.60 -7.18 -6.89
N TYR A 94 23.61 -6.33 -7.15
CA TYR A 94 22.67 -6.43 -8.26
C TYR A 94 22.44 -5.05 -8.92
N PRO A 95 23.46 -4.40 -9.48
CA PRO A 95 23.36 -3.02 -9.97
C PRO A 95 22.35 -2.84 -11.10
N ASP A 96 22.28 -3.77 -12.05
CA ASP A 96 21.39 -3.71 -13.22
C ASP A 96 19.92 -3.98 -12.83
N GLU A 97 19.69 -4.95 -11.96
CA GLU A 97 18.38 -5.26 -11.40
C GLU A 97 17.89 -4.16 -10.47
N HIS A 98 18.80 -3.55 -9.70
CA HIS A 98 18.47 -2.38 -8.87
C HIS A 98 18.06 -1.20 -9.75
N ALA A 99 18.74 -0.97 -10.88
CA ALA A 99 18.40 0.11 -11.82
C ALA A 99 17.01 -0.07 -12.46
N SER A 100 16.63 -1.31 -12.77
CA SER A 100 15.32 -1.67 -13.31
C SER A 100 14.23 -1.93 -12.24
N TRP A 101 14.62 -1.97 -10.97
CA TRP A 101 13.78 -2.32 -9.82
C TRP A 101 13.10 -3.69 -9.91
N GLN A 102 13.80 -4.67 -10.50
CA GLN A 102 13.32 -6.03 -10.72
C GLN A 102 14.26 -7.06 -10.08
N PRO A 103 13.92 -7.62 -8.89
CA PRO A 103 14.74 -8.63 -8.24
C PRO A 103 14.89 -9.91 -9.07
N PRO A 104 16.11 -10.51 -9.12
CA PRO A 104 16.29 -11.86 -9.64
C PRO A 104 15.40 -12.87 -8.91
N GLY A 105 14.60 -13.63 -9.65
CA GLY A 105 13.70 -14.64 -9.09
C GLY A 105 12.51 -14.08 -8.30
N GLY A 106 12.30 -12.76 -8.30
CA GLY A 106 11.13 -12.13 -7.68
C GLY A 106 9.97 -11.90 -8.65
N GLU A 107 8.84 -11.44 -8.12
CA GLU A 107 7.63 -11.20 -8.91
C GLU A 107 7.72 -9.91 -9.74
N THR A 108 7.04 -9.90 -10.89
CA THR A 108 6.78 -8.67 -11.66
C THR A 108 5.61 -7.89 -11.06
N GLY A 109 5.49 -6.60 -11.41
CA GLY A 109 4.33 -5.80 -11.03
C GLY A 109 3.01 -6.37 -11.56
N GLU A 110 3.00 -6.91 -12.78
CA GLU A 110 1.82 -7.53 -13.39
C GLU A 110 1.34 -8.77 -12.62
N GLN A 111 2.26 -9.65 -12.23
CA GLN A 111 1.94 -10.84 -11.43
C GLN A 111 1.27 -10.45 -10.10
N VAL A 112 1.83 -9.46 -9.41
CA VAL A 112 1.28 -8.94 -8.15
C VAL A 112 -0.07 -8.29 -8.37
N ALA A 113 -0.21 -7.43 -9.38
CA ALA A 113 -1.49 -6.77 -9.72
C ALA A 113 -2.59 -7.80 -9.97
N LYS A 114 -2.31 -8.82 -10.80
CA LYS A 114 -3.27 -9.86 -11.15
C LYS A 114 -3.77 -10.62 -9.94
N ARG A 115 -2.87 -11.15 -9.09
CA ARG A 115 -3.29 -11.91 -7.91
C ARG A 115 -4.00 -11.02 -6.89
N PHE A 116 -3.49 -9.82 -6.64
CA PHE A 116 -4.08 -8.90 -5.68
C PHE A 116 -5.50 -8.51 -6.10
N SER A 117 -5.73 -8.21 -7.39
CA SER A 117 -7.06 -7.94 -7.94
C SER A 117 -8.01 -9.11 -7.77
N ALA A 118 -7.54 -10.34 -8.06
CA ALA A 118 -8.38 -11.53 -7.90
C ALA A 118 -8.83 -11.72 -6.44
N ALA A 119 -7.98 -11.42 -5.46
CA ALA A 119 -8.36 -11.44 -4.04
C ALA A 119 -9.44 -10.38 -3.70
N LEU A 120 -9.29 -9.18 -4.24
CA LEU A 120 -10.25 -8.10 -4.04
C LEU A 120 -11.61 -8.42 -4.67
N GLU A 121 -11.63 -8.91 -5.91
CA GLU A 121 -12.85 -9.29 -6.62
C GLU A 121 -13.64 -10.34 -5.82
N ARG A 122 -12.98 -11.42 -5.38
CA ARG A 122 -13.60 -12.45 -4.52
C ARG A 122 -14.17 -11.87 -3.23
N ALA A 123 -13.49 -10.91 -2.62
CA ALA A 123 -13.95 -10.31 -1.38
C ALA A 123 -15.12 -9.35 -1.58
N LEU A 124 -15.11 -8.59 -2.68
CA LEU A 124 -16.18 -7.66 -3.04
C LEU A 124 -17.48 -8.37 -3.38
N GLU A 125 -17.43 -9.61 -3.89
CA GLU A 125 -18.63 -10.44 -4.09
C GLU A 125 -19.37 -10.76 -2.77
N ARG A 126 -18.70 -10.66 -1.62
CA ARG A 126 -19.27 -10.97 -0.30
C ARG A 126 -19.77 -9.74 0.45
N ILE A 127 -19.40 -8.53 0.03
CA ILE A 127 -19.80 -7.31 0.74
C ILE A 127 -21.20 -6.86 0.32
N PRO A 128 -22.04 -6.38 1.26
CA PRO A 128 -23.31 -5.77 0.92
C PRO A 128 -23.10 -4.41 0.23
N ASP A 129 -24.13 -3.92 -0.46
CA ASP A 129 -24.14 -2.58 -1.03
C ASP A 129 -23.82 -1.52 0.03
N GLY A 130 -22.82 -0.67 -0.25
CA GLY A 130 -22.33 0.33 0.70
C GLY A 130 -21.52 -0.23 1.86
N GLY A 131 -21.18 -1.52 1.84
CA GLY A 131 -20.28 -2.16 2.79
C GLY A 131 -18.85 -1.64 2.69
N LEU A 132 -18.08 -1.84 3.76
CA LEU A 132 -16.67 -1.45 3.82
C LEU A 132 -15.80 -2.69 4.01
N LEU A 133 -15.03 -3.00 2.98
CA LEU A 133 -13.99 -4.03 3.00
C LEU A 133 -12.69 -3.43 3.53
N VAL A 134 -12.11 -4.05 4.58
CA VAL A 134 -10.74 -3.75 5.00
C VAL A 134 -9.80 -4.85 4.53
N VAL A 135 -8.79 -4.45 3.76
CA VAL A 135 -7.75 -5.34 3.23
C VAL A 135 -6.44 -5.07 3.96
N VAL A 136 -5.91 -6.07 4.65
CA VAL A 136 -4.63 -5.97 5.37
C VAL A 136 -3.54 -6.72 4.59
N SER A 137 -2.51 -5.99 4.17
CA SER A 137 -1.47 -6.50 3.29
C SER A 137 -0.18 -5.68 3.45
N HIS A 138 0.61 -5.55 2.39
CA HIS A 138 2.00 -5.11 2.40
C HIS A 138 2.22 -3.92 1.47
N GLY A 139 3.37 -3.25 1.63
CA GLY A 139 3.63 -1.98 0.98
C GLY A 139 3.61 -2.06 -0.55
N ALA A 140 4.33 -3.00 -1.14
CA ALA A 140 4.40 -3.11 -2.60
C ALA A 140 3.11 -3.70 -3.18
N ALA A 141 2.57 -4.76 -2.58
CA ALA A 141 1.31 -5.38 -2.98
C ALA A 141 0.15 -4.37 -3.04
N ILE A 142 -0.07 -3.60 -1.96
CA ILE A 142 -1.14 -2.58 -1.91
C ILE A 142 -0.92 -1.51 -2.97
N ARG A 143 0.32 -1.00 -3.10
CA ARG A 143 0.62 0.06 -4.06
C ARG A 143 0.34 -0.39 -5.49
N ILE A 144 0.82 -1.58 -5.86
CA ILE A 144 0.65 -2.14 -7.20
C ILE A 144 -0.82 -2.40 -7.49
N GLY A 145 -1.53 -3.10 -6.60
CA GLY A 145 -2.96 -3.37 -6.75
C GLY A 145 -3.79 -2.08 -6.84
N MET A 146 -3.51 -1.09 -6.00
CA MET A 146 -4.18 0.21 -6.05
C MET A 146 -3.94 0.94 -7.38
N LEU A 147 -2.70 0.96 -7.90
CA LEU A 147 -2.42 1.58 -9.20
C LEU A 147 -3.17 0.90 -10.34
N HIS A 148 -3.24 -0.44 -10.32
CA HIS A 148 -4.01 -1.22 -11.28
C HIS A 148 -5.51 -0.86 -11.24
N TRP A 149 -6.13 -0.87 -10.05
CA TRP A 149 -7.56 -0.56 -9.89
C TRP A 149 -7.93 0.89 -10.24
N LEU A 150 -6.97 1.81 -10.09
CA LEU A 150 -7.13 3.21 -10.51
C LEU A 150 -6.85 3.44 -12.01
N GLY A 151 -6.54 2.39 -12.77
CA GLY A 151 -6.30 2.45 -14.22
C GLY A 151 -4.98 3.12 -14.60
N PHE A 152 -3.97 3.10 -13.72
CA PHE A 152 -2.63 3.58 -14.08
C PHE A 152 -1.92 2.57 -14.98
N PRO A 153 -1.11 3.05 -15.93
CA PRO A 153 -0.42 2.19 -16.87
C PRO A 153 0.70 1.39 -16.17
N GLU A 154 1.01 0.21 -16.71
CA GLU A 154 1.80 -0.82 -16.04
C GLU A 154 3.24 -0.38 -15.72
N GLU A 155 3.78 0.55 -16.51
CA GLU A 155 5.14 1.06 -16.34
C GLU A 155 5.31 1.81 -15.01
N LEU A 156 4.20 2.19 -14.35
CA LEU A 156 4.22 2.83 -13.03
C LEU A 156 4.20 1.80 -11.88
N TRP A 157 3.79 0.57 -12.14
CA TRP A 157 3.65 -0.45 -11.10
C TRP A 157 5.02 -0.93 -10.62
N SER A 158 5.96 -1.13 -11.55
CA SER A 158 7.32 -1.62 -11.30
C SER A 158 8.29 -0.55 -10.79
N GLN A 159 7.88 0.72 -10.75
CA GLN A 159 8.74 1.78 -10.24
C GLN A 159 8.87 1.72 -8.71
N ARG A 160 10.08 2.01 -8.22
CA ARG A 160 10.35 2.27 -6.82
C ARG A 160 9.46 3.41 -6.30
N ALA A 161 8.96 3.30 -5.07
CA ALA A 161 8.26 4.41 -4.43
C ALA A 161 9.19 5.65 -4.41
N GLY A 162 8.64 6.84 -4.69
CA GLY A 162 9.46 8.06 -4.78
C GLY A 162 10.02 8.39 -6.17
N SER A 163 10.10 7.41 -7.09
CA SER A 163 10.72 7.60 -8.42
C SER A 163 9.77 8.06 -9.53
N ILE A 164 8.47 8.21 -9.26
CA ILE A 164 7.49 8.66 -10.26
C ILE A 164 7.77 10.13 -10.60
N ARG A 165 8.43 10.37 -11.76
CA ARG A 165 8.75 11.72 -12.24
C ARG A 165 7.64 12.27 -13.15
N PRO A 166 7.12 13.49 -12.89
CA PRO A 166 6.08 14.15 -13.69
C PRO A 166 6.40 14.53 -15.15
N ARG A 167 7.61 14.25 -15.68
CA ARG A 167 8.17 15.10 -16.76
C ARG A 167 7.94 14.62 -18.20
N SER A 168 7.10 13.62 -18.46
CA SER A 168 6.86 13.12 -19.83
C SER A 168 5.39 12.90 -20.19
N TRP A 169 4.46 13.63 -19.58
CA TRP A 169 3.02 13.43 -19.84
C TRP A 169 2.46 14.52 -20.76
N SER A 170 2.73 14.40 -22.06
CA SER A 170 2.09 15.18 -23.12
C SER A 170 1.13 14.30 -23.94
N ALA A 171 0.11 13.75 -23.28
CA ALA A 171 -1.13 13.26 -23.90
C ALA A 171 -2.17 12.99 -22.81
N GLY A 172 -3.09 13.93 -22.58
CA GLY A 172 -4.37 13.67 -21.89
C GLY A 172 -4.37 13.48 -20.36
N TRP A 173 -3.23 13.38 -19.67
CA TRP A 173 -3.14 13.20 -18.21
C TRP A 173 -2.46 14.39 -17.51
N SER A 174 -3.14 15.54 -17.48
CA SER A 174 -2.68 16.69 -16.69
C SER A 174 -2.77 16.38 -15.18
N LEU A 175 -1.63 16.47 -14.49
CA LEU A 175 -1.50 16.56 -13.03
C LEU A 175 -2.35 17.73 -12.52
N LEU A 176 -3.55 17.46 -12.02
CA LEU A 176 -4.41 18.49 -11.43
C LEU A 176 -4.09 18.61 -9.95
N ARG A 177 -3.35 19.66 -9.58
CA ARG A 177 -3.13 20.08 -8.18
C ARG A 177 -4.45 20.59 -7.62
N ILE A 178 -5.12 19.81 -6.76
CA ILE A 178 -6.31 20.29 -6.04
C ILE A 178 -5.88 20.82 -4.67
N VAL A 179 -6.02 22.13 -4.49
CA VAL A 179 -5.94 22.80 -3.19
C VAL A 179 -7.31 22.71 -2.53
N TRP A 180 -7.34 22.21 -1.29
CA TRP A 180 -8.55 22.15 -0.47
C TRP A 180 -9.00 23.57 -0.07
N ARG A 181 -10.27 23.92 -0.32
CA ARG A 181 -10.93 25.06 0.33
C ARG A 181 -12.36 24.67 0.71
N SER A 182 -12.61 24.58 2.00
CA SER A 182 -13.92 24.37 2.60
C SER A 182 -14.88 25.53 2.27
N SER A 183 -16.08 25.23 1.74
CA SER A 183 -17.34 25.82 2.22
C SER A 183 -18.59 25.19 1.59
N ARG A 184 -19.67 25.25 2.35
CA ARG A 184 -20.99 24.62 2.21
C ARG A 184 -21.79 25.06 0.95
N ARG A 185 -22.60 24.13 0.42
CA ARG A 185 -23.79 24.28 -0.48
C ARG A 185 -23.58 24.46 -2.00
N PRO A 186 -24.61 24.12 -2.83
CA PRO A 186 -24.45 23.24 -3.99
C PRO A 186 -24.22 23.98 -5.31
N GLY A 187 -23.29 23.48 -6.11
CA GLY A 187 -23.03 23.92 -7.47
C GLY A 187 -22.18 22.87 -8.16
N TRP A 188 -22.62 22.39 -9.31
CA TRP A 188 -21.87 21.44 -10.13
C TRP A 188 -20.57 22.11 -10.62
N LEU A 189 -19.41 21.50 -10.38
CA LEU A 189 -18.19 21.67 -11.18
C LEU A 189 -17.17 20.54 -10.91
N ARG A 190 -16.27 20.38 -11.88
CA ARG A 190 -15.81 19.12 -12.49
C ARG A 190 -14.33 18.83 -12.18
N LEU A 191 -13.92 17.58 -12.48
CA LEU A 191 -12.56 16.99 -12.53
C LEU A 191 -11.96 16.52 -11.18
N GLY A 192 -12.31 15.30 -10.78
CA GLY A 192 -11.52 14.52 -9.83
C GLY A 192 -10.46 13.71 -10.57
N ARG A 193 -9.19 14.11 -10.44
CA ARG A 193 -8.03 13.26 -10.70
C ARG A 193 -7.10 13.36 -9.48
N ALA A 194 -6.75 12.22 -8.92
CA ALA A 194 -5.95 12.12 -7.71
C ALA A 194 -4.58 12.79 -7.90
N VAL A 195 -4.18 13.61 -6.92
CA VAL A 195 -2.81 14.10 -6.82
C VAL A 195 -1.97 12.96 -6.25
N ILE A 196 -1.27 12.22 -7.10
CA ILE A 196 -0.19 11.35 -6.67
C ILE A 196 1.02 12.26 -6.41
N SER A 197 1.29 12.52 -5.13
CA SER A 197 2.56 13.12 -4.73
C SER A 197 3.71 12.16 -5.07
N ARG A 198 4.95 12.65 -5.11
CA ARG A 198 6.14 11.95 -5.63
C ARG A 198 6.38 10.54 -5.07
N SER A 199 5.75 10.17 -3.96
CA SER A 199 5.77 8.82 -3.39
C SER A 199 4.36 8.27 -3.12
N VAL A 200 3.99 7.16 -3.76
CA VAL A 200 2.79 6.35 -3.46
C VAL A 200 3.06 5.29 -2.38
N GLY A 201 4.09 5.52 -1.55
CA GLY A 201 4.45 4.60 -0.47
C GLY A 201 3.43 4.67 0.67
N LEU A 202 3.08 3.51 1.23
CA LEU A 202 2.32 3.43 2.47
C LEU A 202 3.28 3.21 3.63
N SER A 203 3.18 4.00 4.69
CA SER A 203 3.92 3.84 5.95
C SER A 203 3.35 2.69 6.79
N ASN A 204 4.13 2.21 7.77
CA ASN A 204 3.72 1.10 8.62
C ASN A 204 2.44 1.44 9.40
N GLY A 205 1.47 0.52 9.42
CA GLY A 205 0.18 0.73 10.06
C GLY A 205 -0.73 1.78 9.40
N CYS A 206 -0.32 2.37 8.27
CA CYS A 206 -1.14 3.31 7.53
C CYS A 206 -2.04 2.61 6.49
N TRP A 207 -3.07 3.31 6.02
CA TRP A 207 -4.01 2.81 5.04
C TRP A 207 -4.25 3.82 3.90
N SER A 208 -4.98 3.36 2.90
CA SER A 208 -5.54 4.17 1.83
C SER A 208 -6.99 3.73 1.65
N VAL A 209 -7.85 4.66 1.24
CA VAL A 209 -9.28 4.41 1.02
C VAL A 209 -9.57 4.60 -0.45
N LEU A 210 -10.11 3.57 -1.07
CA LEU A 210 -10.68 3.62 -2.40
C LEU A 210 -12.20 3.54 -2.29
N GLU A 211 -12.88 4.23 -3.17
CA GLU A 211 -14.34 4.25 -3.25
C GLU A 211 -14.78 4.00 -4.68
N GLU A 212 -15.78 3.13 -4.86
CA GLU A 212 -16.40 2.90 -6.16
C GLU A 212 -17.43 4.00 -6.45
N GLY A 213 -17.28 4.64 -7.61
CA GLY A 213 -18.27 5.58 -8.13
C GLY A 213 -18.81 5.15 -9.49
N CYS A 214 -19.75 5.92 -10.04
CA CYS A 214 -20.37 5.65 -11.35
C CYS A 214 -19.41 5.63 -12.55
N LYS A 215 -18.12 5.92 -12.36
CA LYS A 215 -17.07 5.93 -13.39
C LYS A 215 -15.88 5.03 -13.02
N GLY A 216 -16.07 4.13 -12.06
CA GLY A 216 -15.03 3.28 -11.50
C GLY A 216 -14.46 3.81 -10.18
N TRP A 217 -13.33 3.23 -9.78
CA TRP A 217 -12.69 3.46 -8.50
C TRP A 217 -11.96 4.80 -8.42
N ARG A 218 -12.00 5.44 -7.25
CA ARG A 218 -11.24 6.65 -6.94
C ARG A 218 -10.50 6.52 -5.61
N LEU A 219 -9.33 7.12 -5.54
CA LEU A 219 -8.56 7.27 -4.30
C LEU A 219 -9.09 8.47 -3.50
N VAL A 220 -9.62 8.20 -2.31
CA VAL A 220 -10.21 9.21 -1.42
C VAL A 220 -9.21 9.68 -0.38
N GLU A 221 -8.43 8.74 0.15
CA GLU A 221 -7.44 8.98 1.20
C GLU A 221 -6.22 8.11 0.95
N HIS A 222 -5.01 8.64 1.21
CA HIS A 222 -3.78 7.91 0.98
C HIS A 222 -2.77 8.12 2.09
N ASN A 223 -2.13 7.03 2.49
CA ASN A 223 -1.16 6.97 3.58
C ASN A 223 -1.66 7.64 4.87
N ALA A 224 -2.94 7.47 5.18
CA ALA A 224 -3.54 7.95 6.41
C ALA A 224 -3.20 7.01 7.55
N GLY A 225 -2.98 7.59 8.73
CA GLY A 225 -2.62 6.83 9.91
C GLY A 225 -2.01 7.70 10.98
N ILE A 226 -1.57 7.05 12.04
CA ILE A 226 -0.92 7.69 13.16
C ILE A 226 0.57 7.62 12.90
N SER A 227 1.17 8.76 12.51
CA SER A 227 2.62 8.94 12.61
C SER A 227 3.00 8.88 14.08
N LEU A 228 3.25 7.68 14.61
CA LEU A 228 4.21 7.59 15.70
C LEU A 228 5.52 8.17 15.16
N PRO A 229 6.26 8.97 15.94
CA PRO A 229 7.55 9.46 15.49
C PRO A 229 8.48 8.26 15.26
N GLU A 230 8.52 7.78 14.01
CA GLU A 230 9.57 6.89 13.57
C GLU A 230 10.87 7.70 13.57
N PRO A 231 12.00 7.14 14.02
CA PRO A 231 13.29 7.71 13.62
C PRO A 231 13.29 7.75 12.10
N ALA A 232 13.33 8.96 11.55
CA ALA A 232 12.96 9.20 10.17
C ALA A 232 13.90 8.49 9.17
N ARG A 233 13.56 7.26 8.80
CA ARG A 233 14.20 6.49 7.74
C ARG A 233 13.13 5.72 6.99
N SER A 234 12.37 6.45 6.19
CA SER A 234 11.76 5.86 4.99
C SER A 234 12.89 5.32 4.11
N ASP A 235 12.77 4.10 3.61
CA ASP A 235 13.67 3.42 2.67
C ASP A 235 14.06 4.24 1.41
N ASP A 236 13.47 5.43 1.22
CA ASP A 236 13.58 6.29 0.04
C ASP A 236 14.07 7.72 0.32
N ARG A 237 14.81 7.99 1.40
CA ARG A 237 15.58 9.25 1.44
C ARG A 237 16.77 9.14 0.50
N THR A 238 16.67 9.85 -0.63
CA THR A 238 17.83 10.32 -1.36
C THR A 238 18.73 11.07 -0.39
N GLU A 239 19.89 10.51 -0.05
CA GLU A 239 21.03 11.33 0.31
C GLU A 239 21.29 12.24 -0.89
N SER A 240 20.82 13.49 -0.77
CA SER A 240 21.18 14.53 -1.71
C SER A 240 22.67 14.81 -1.55
N ASN A 241 23.41 14.57 -2.64
CA ASN A 241 24.74 15.12 -2.96
C ASN A 241 25.64 15.54 -1.80
N ALA A 242 26.71 14.78 -1.61
CA ALA A 242 28.05 15.34 -1.51
C ALA A 242 28.90 14.72 -2.62
#